data_AF-A0A354YZ26-F1
#
_entry.id   AF-A0A354YZ26-F1
#
_cell.length_a   1.000
_cell.length_b   1.000
_cell.length_c   1.000
_cell.angle_alpha   90.00
_cell.angle_beta   90.00
_cell.angle_gamma   90.00
#
_symmetry.space_group_name_H-M   'P 1'
#
loop_
_entity.id
_entity.type
_entity.pdbx_description
1 polymer ?
#
loop_
_entity_poly.entity_id
_entity_poly.type
_entity_poly.pdbx_seq_one_letter_code
_entity_poly.pdbx_strand_id
1 'polypeptide(L)' 'IPRIGAQELLNKDLEDLVVERAVLEMLVRSQSVKEIQIINGLKEGNLSRALNGEHIGTIIYKDI' A
#
# COMPACT_ATOMS: atom_id res chain seq x y z
N ILE A 1 -6.10 -6.54 -6.13
CA ILE A 1 -5.69 -7.24 -4.89
C ILE A 1 -6.16 -6.37 -3.72
N PRO A 2 -7.01 -6.84 -2.80
CA PRO A 2 -7.47 -5.99 -1.70
C PRO A 2 -6.33 -5.70 -0.69
N ARG A 3 -5.48 -6.68 -0.38
CA ARG A 3 -4.39 -6.56 0.60
C ARG A 3 -3.21 -7.45 0.22
N ILE A 4 -1.98 -6.97 0.36
CA ILE A 4 -0.74 -7.71 0.04
C ILE A 4 0.43 -7.28 0.94
N GLY A 5 1.34 -8.20 1.24
CA GLY A 5 2.57 -7.88 1.98
C GLY A 5 3.59 -7.13 1.12
N ALA A 6 4.37 -6.24 1.74
CA ALA A 6 5.40 -5.47 1.04
C ALA A 6 6.54 -6.35 0.51
N GLN A 7 7.02 -7.30 1.31
CA GLN A 7 8.03 -8.28 0.92
C GLN A 7 7.46 -9.27 -0.10
N GLU A 8 6.21 -9.72 0.10
CA GLU A 8 5.52 -10.55 -0.90
C GLU A 8 5.46 -9.85 -2.26
N LEU A 9 5.09 -8.56 -2.29
CA LEU A 9 4.98 -7.78 -3.52
C LEU A 9 6.35 -7.58 -4.18
N LEU A 10 7.40 -7.30 -3.40
CA LEU A 10 8.78 -7.21 -3.91
C LEU A 10 9.24 -8.54 -4.54
N ASN A 11 8.92 -9.67 -3.92
CA ASN A 11 9.31 -10.99 -4.41
C ASN A 11 8.60 -11.42 -5.71
N LYS A 12 7.48 -10.78 -6.05
CA LYS A 12 6.79 -11.03 -7.34
C LYS A 12 7.53 -10.43 -8.54
N ASP A 13 8.48 -9.53 -8.30
CA ASP A 13 9.29 -8.86 -9.32
C ASP A 13 8.48 -8.38 -10.54
N LEU A 14 7.33 -7.75 -10.27
CA LEU A 14 6.46 -7.23 -11.31
C LEU A 14 7.18 -6.12 -12.08
N GLU A 15 7.03 -6.07 -13.40
CA GLU A 15 7.70 -5.05 -14.23
C GLU A 15 7.33 -3.62 -13.82
N ASP A 16 6.05 -3.39 -13.51
CA ASP A 16 5.49 -2.08 -13.15
C ASP A 16 4.70 -2.14 -11.84
N LEU A 17 4.76 -1.02 -11.10
CA LEU A 17 4.07 -0.81 -9.84
C LEU A 17 3.51 0.61 -9.80
N VAL A 18 2.32 0.75 -9.20
CA VAL A 18 1.68 2.05 -8.96
C VAL A 18 2.47 2.96 -8.01
N VAL A 19 3.48 2.43 -7.31
CA VAL A 19 4.43 3.16 -6.48
C VAL A 19 5.84 2.68 -6.78
N GLU A 20 6.83 3.55 -6.59
CA GLU A 20 8.24 3.19 -6.72
C GLU A 20 8.61 2.05 -5.76
N ARG A 21 9.46 1.11 -6.21
CA ARG A 21 9.94 -0.01 -5.35
C ARG A 21 10.59 0.49 -4.06
N ALA A 22 11.26 1.63 -4.11
CA ALA A 22 11.84 2.28 -2.94
C ALA A 22 10.81 2.52 -1.81
N VAL A 23 9.53 2.77 -2.14
CA VAL A 23 8.46 2.94 -1.14
C VAL A 23 8.21 1.63 -0.38
N LEU A 24 8.23 0.49 -1.08
CA LEU A 24 8.08 -0.83 -0.46
C LEU A 24 9.26 -1.16 0.44
N GLU A 25 10.49 -0.90 -0.03
CA GLU A 25 11.71 -1.08 0.76
C GLU A 25 11.72 -0.21 2.03
N MET A 26 11.27 1.04 1.92
CA MET A 26 11.10 1.94 3.07
C MET A 26 10.03 1.43 4.04
N LEU A 27 8.92 0.90 3.54
CA LEU A 27 7.86 0.32 4.37
C LEU A 27 8.38 -0.89 5.17
N VAL A 28 9.12 -1.80 4.53
CA VAL A 28 9.74 -2.96 5.20
C VAL A 28 10.68 -2.50 6.34
N ARG A 29 11.45 -1.42 6.13
CA ARG A 29 12.37 -0.88 7.14
C ARG A 29 11.70 0.04 8.17
N SER A 30 10.45 0.43 7.96
CA SER A 30 9.76 1.40 8.81
C SER A 30 9.50 0.85 10.21
N GLN A 31 9.65 1.71 11.21
CA GLN A 31 9.32 1.42 12.60
C GLN A 31 7.87 1.82 12.92
N SER A 32 7.44 2.98 12.44
CA SER A 32 6.14 3.56 12.78
C SER A 32 5.05 3.28 11.75
N VAL A 33 5.40 3.20 10.46
CA VAL A 33 4.42 2.96 9.39
C VAL A 33 4.20 1.46 9.27
N LYS A 34 2.95 1.01 9.38
CA LYS A 34 2.56 -0.40 9.32
C LYS A 34 2.01 -0.80 7.96
N GLU A 35 1.38 0.14 7.26
CA GLU A 35 0.77 -0.08 5.96
C GLU A 35 0.64 1.23 5.18
N ILE A 36 0.51 1.10 3.87
CA ILE A 36 0.12 2.15 2.94
C ILE A 36 -1.13 1.72 2.19
N GLN A 37 -1.99 2.67 1.86
CA GLN A 37 -3.24 2.42 1.16
C GLN A 37 -3.31 3.22 -0.13
N ILE A 38 -3.49 2.52 -1.24
CA ILE A 38 -3.59 3.08 -2.59
C ILE A 38 -5.07 3.20 -2.93
N ILE A 39 -5.49 4.43 -3.22
CA ILE A 39 -6.89 4.77 -3.46
C ILE A 39 -7.06 5.49 -4.79
N ASN A 40 -8.25 5.39 -5.38
CA ASN A 40 -8.61 6.23 -6.52
C ASN A 40 -9.04 7.61 -6.02
N GLY A 41 -8.19 8.62 -6.24
CA GLY A 41 -8.45 10.02 -5.86
C GLY A 41 -9.48 10.74 -6.73
N LEU A 42 -9.86 10.19 -7.89
CA LEU A 42 -10.87 10.76 -8.78
C LEU A 42 -12.31 10.43 -8.36
N LYS A 43 -12.48 9.51 -7.40
CA LYS A 43 -13.78 9.16 -6.85
C LYS A 43 -14.00 9.92 -5.55
N GLU A 44 -15.00 10.78 -5.56
CA GLU A 44 -15.39 11.61 -4.41
C GLU A 44 -15.59 10.76 -3.13
N GLY A 45 -15.14 11.30 -2.00
CA GLY A 45 -15.26 10.68 -0.69
C GLY A 45 -14.21 9.59 -0.38
N ASN A 46 -13.48 9.05 -1.37
CA ASN A 46 -12.50 7.99 -1.11
C ASN A 46 -11.41 8.42 -0.11
N LEU A 47 -10.83 9.61 -0.26
CA LEU A 47 -9.79 10.09 0.66
C LEU A 47 -10.29 10.13 2.10
N SER A 48 -11.45 10.74 2.35
CA SER A 48 -12.02 10.84 3.69
C SER A 48 -12.30 9.47 4.30
N ARG A 49 -12.82 8.53 3.51
CA ARG A 49 -13.10 7.15 3.94
C ARG A 49 -11.82 6.40 4.30
N ALA A 50 -10.77 6.54 3.49
CA ALA A 50 -9.45 5.96 3.79
C ALA A 50 -8.86 6.53 5.09
N LEU A 51 -8.93 7.85 5.29
CA LEU A 51 -8.47 8.50 6.52
C LEU A 51 -9.28 8.06 7.76
N ASN A 52 -10.54 7.68 7.58
CA ASN A 52 -11.38 7.08 8.63
C ASN A 52 -11.10 5.58 8.86
N GLY A 53 -10.11 4.99 8.18
CA GLY A 53 -9.72 3.59 8.35
C GLY A 53 -10.54 2.59 7.54
N GLU A 54 -11.38 3.05 6.59
CA GLU A 54 -12.06 2.12 5.70
C GLU A 54 -11.09 1.48 4.71
N HIS A 55 -11.19 0.17 4.56
CA HIS A 55 -10.42 -0.57 3.57
C HIS A 55 -10.99 -0.34 2.16
N ILE A 56 -10.48 0.69 1.51
CA ILE A 56 -10.77 1.04 0.12
C ILE A 56 -9.53 0.90 -0.77
N GLY A 57 -9.70 0.36 -1.97
CA GLY A 57 -8.58 0.17 -2.90
C GLY A 57 -7.65 -0.97 -2.46
N THR A 58 -6.34 -0.72 -2.49
CA THR A 58 -5.31 -1.74 -2.22
C THR A 58 -4.50 -1.34 -0.99
N ILE A 59 -4.37 -2.25 -0.02
CA ILE A 59 -3.47 -2.08 1.13
C ILE A 59 -2.19 -2.88 0.90
N ILE A 60 -1.06 -2.23 1.10
CA ILE A 60 0.25 -2.88 1.16
C ILE A 60 0.74 -2.75 2.60
N TYR A 61 0.99 -3.87 3.28
CA TYR A 61 1.35 -3.90 4.70
C TYR A 61 2.72 -4.50 4.93
N LYS A 62 3.37 -4.13 6.04
CA LYS A 62 4.63 -4.72 6.45
C LYS A 62 4.41 -6.16 6.95
N ASP A 63 4.84 -7.12 6.15
CA ASP A 63 4.80 -8.56 6.36
C ASP A 63 6.14 -9.06 6.93
N ILE A 64 6.32 -8.82 8.24
CA ILE A 64 7.46 -9.23 9.09
C ILE A 64 8.77 -8.47 8.82
#